data_AF-A0A9D7GYX4-F1
#
_entry.id   AF-A0A9D7GYX4-F1
#
_cell.length_a   1.000
_cell.length_b   1.000
_cell.length_c   1.000
_cell.angle_alpha   90.00
_cell.angle_beta   90.00
_cell.angle_gamma   90.00
#
_symmetry.space_group_name_H-M   'P 1'
#
loop_
_entity.id
_entity.type
_entity.pdbx_description
1 polymer ?
#
loop_
_entity_poly.entity_id
_entity_poly.type
_entity_poly.pdbx_seq_one_letter_code
_entity_poly.pdbx_strand_id
1 'polypeptide(L)'
;MKGPWAYVGELVELHKVTDPVERRSTWRQSMATLGRFGAEDGPSPLEALNPDALARGVQAALAAGLVDDLDWLAAPAAGVALYALAAALPVGTEQRELGRRVVSRLHGGNAETFVAMATRMALSGGKGLGSAAVRARVGLVSDLPLAAGVRDGALALGLASGRELAREWLGAPSTGSLHSRRFAARLIERAAREVSRRALSGEDHALRVFRSDAVKEAWKRLIEDRESLVWRHIATARGLLAPFMPELEEAVTTGLRPERGATDWRRAATSAGAMIAVRPEQALRLLKQLVQGPRPRARSGDRRHDLVGPRARRGGRAGSDERGAVARGSPRARRGRREPRGAAGRARGLRQPGARADARGR
;
A
#
# COMPACT_ATOMS: atom_id res chain seq x y z
N MET A 1 28.41 21.04 6.73
CA MET A 1 27.96 19.66 6.42
C MET A 1 27.73 19.57 4.92
N LYS A 2 28.24 18.54 4.23
CA LYS A 2 27.97 18.35 2.80
C LYS A 2 26.47 18.09 2.59
N GLY A 3 25.89 18.73 1.59
CA GLY A 3 24.51 18.46 1.21
C GLY A 3 24.33 17.02 0.72
N PRO A 4 23.12 16.46 0.82
CA PRO A 4 22.81 15.08 0.41
C PRO A 4 23.16 14.78 -1.06
N TRP A 5 23.08 15.80 -1.92
CA TRP A 5 23.48 15.76 -3.32
C TRP A 5 24.95 15.38 -3.52
N ALA A 6 25.84 15.75 -2.60
CA ALA A 6 27.26 15.44 -2.71
C ALA A 6 27.51 13.93 -2.71
N TYR A 7 26.82 13.20 -1.83
CA TYR A 7 26.99 11.75 -1.69
C TYR A 7 26.39 10.95 -2.83
N VAL A 8 25.32 11.45 -3.43
CA VAL A 8 24.71 10.80 -4.60
C VAL A 8 25.50 11.11 -5.87
N GLY A 9 26.08 12.32 -5.98
CA GLY A 9 26.95 12.70 -7.09
C GLY A 9 28.21 11.84 -7.22
N GLU A 10 28.75 11.34 -6.12
CA GLU A 10 29.91 10.43 -6.11
C GLU A 10 29.66 9.11 -6.87
N LEU A 11 28.39 8.70 -7.08
CA LEU A 11 28.06 7.54 -7.92
C LEU A 11 28.57 7.68 -9.35
N VAL A 12 28.57 8.90 -9.89
CA VAL A 12 29.01 9.16 -11.27
C VAL A 12 30.50 8.88 -11.43
N GLU A 13 31.28 9.12 -10.38
CA GLU A 13 32.74 8.98 -10.37
C GLU A 13 33.19 7.60 -9.87
N LEU A 14 32.26 6.73 -9.46
CA LEU A 14 32.56 5.41 -8.88
C LEU A 14 33.44 4.53 -9.78
N HIS A 15 33.31 4.68 -11.10
CA HIS A 15 34.12 3.97 -12.10
C HIS A 15 35.59 4.38 -12.12
N LYS A 16 35.95 5.54 -11.55
CA LYS A 16 37.32 6.04 -11.45
C LYS A 16 38.01 5.65 -10.15
N VAL A 17 37.25 5.27 -9.12
CA VAL A 17 37.79 4.88 -7.81
C VAL A 17 38.46 3.50 -7.96
N THR A 18 39.78 3.45 -7.86
CA THR A 18 40.57 2.22 -8.06
C THR A 18 40.63 1.34 -6.80
N ASP A 19 40.67 1.95 -5.62
CA ASP A 19 40.66 1.23 -4.34
C ASP A 19 39.29 0.55 -4.09
N PRO A 20 39.24 -0.80 -3.96
CA PRO A 20 37.99 -1.50 -3.67
C PRO A 20 37.33 -1.09 -2.34
N VAL A 21 38.12 -0.69 -1.34
CA VAL A 21 37.58 -0.30 -0.02
C VAL A 21 36.90 1.06 -0.11
N GLU A 22 37.59 2.05 -0.68
CA GLU A 22 37.01 3.36 -0.99
C GLU A 22 35.75 3.23 -1.85
N ARG A 23 35.82 2.46 -2.95
CA ARG A 23 34.67 2.23 -3.84
C ARG A 23 33.45 1.68 -3.11
N ARG A 24 33.66 0.68 -2.23
CA ARG A 24 32.58 0.12 -1.40
C ARG A 24 32.03 1.18 -0.45
N SER A 25 32.88 1.96 0.20
CA SER A 25 32.46 3.02 1.12
C SER A 25 31.57 4.05 0.41
N THR A 26 32.02 4.57 -0.73
CA THR A 26 31.26 5.50 -1.58
C THR A 26 29.91 4.92 -1.97
N TRP A 27 29.89 3.68 -2.48
CA TRP A 27 28.65 2.99 -2.84
C TRP A 27 27.67 2.91 -1.65
N ARG A 28 28.13 2.46 -0.48
CA ARG A 28 27.28 2.35 0.71
C ARG A 28 26.71 3.71 1.13
N GLN A 29 27.54 4.75 1.10
CA GLN A 29 27.10 6.09 1.45
C GLN A 29 26.04 6.63 0.49
N SER A 30 26.22 6.44 -0.82
CA SER A 30 25.24 6.82 -1.82
C SER A 30 23.94 6.04 -1.67
N MET A 31 24.00 4.72 -1.48
CA MET A 31 22.81 3.86 -1.31
C MET A 31 22.04 4.18 -0.02
N ALA A 32 22.74 4.45 1.08
CA ALA A 32 22.11 4.90 2.33
C ALA A 32 21.45 6.27 2.18
N THR A 33 22.01 7.14 1.35
CA THR A 33 21.42 8.45 1.03
C THR A 33 20.17 8.27 0.16
N LEU A 34 20.26 7.49 -0.93
CA LEU A 34 19.11 7.18 -1.79
C LEU A 34 17.95 6.51 -1.02
N GLY A 35 18.27 5.58 -0.12
CA GLY A 35 17.26 4.91 0.71
C GLY A 35 16.52 5.85 1.67
N ARG A 36 17.17 6.94 2.11
CA ARG A 36 16.56 7.99 2.93
C ARG A 36 15.68 8.93 2.09
N PHE A 37 16.20 9.43 0.97
CA PHE A 37 15.45 10.33 0.07
C PHE A 37 14.20 9.70 -0.52
N GLY A 38 14.23 8.39 -0.76
CA GLY A 38 13.06 7.71 -1.29
C GLY A 38 11.88 7.62 -0.31
N ALA A 39 12.07 7.99 0.96
CA ALA A 39 10.99 8.14 1.94
C ALA A 39 10.38 9.55 1.98
N GLU A 40 11.03 10.53 1.34
CA GLU A 40 10.58 11.93 1.29
C GLU A 40 9.84 12.21 -0.04
N ASP A 41 8.83 13.07 0.02
CA ASP A 41 8.12 13.56 -1.17
C ASP A 41 8.95 14.67 -1.83
N GLY A 42 9.77 14.28 -2.79
CA GLY A 42 10.62 15.21 -3.53
C GLY A 42 11.17 14.66 -4.83
N PRO A 43 11.69 15.55 -5.70
CA PRO A 43 12.40 15.15 -6.91
C PRO A 43 13.56 14.23 -6.55
N SER A 44 13.83 13.25 -7.40
CA SER A 44 14.91 12.31 -7.15
C SER A 44 16.25 13.04 -7.11
N PRO A 45 17.15 12.74 -6.16
CA PRO A 45 18.47 13.34 -6.15
C PRO A 45 19.33 12.97 -7.38
N LEU A 46 18.86 12.02 -8.18
CA LEU A 46 19.50 11.57 -9.42
C LEU A 46 19.06 12.36 -10.66
N GLU A 47 17.98 13.15 -10.60
CA GLU A 47 17.45 13.89 -11.77
C GLU A 47 18.43 14.94 -12.32
N ALA A 48 19.32 15.46 -11.47
CA ALA A 48 20.31 16.46 -11.86
C ALA A 48 21.63 15.87 -12.37
N LEU A 49 21.79 14.54 -12.38
CA LEU A 49 23.05 13.88 -12.75
C LEU A 49 23.07 13.51 -14.23
N ASN A 50 24.28 13.44 -14.81
CA ASN A 50 24.45 12.95 -16.18
C ASN A 50 24.11 11.44 -16.24
N PRO A 51 23.11 11.02 -17.04
CA PRO A 51 22.61 9.63 -17.03
C PRO A 51 23.63 8.61 -17.55
N ASP A 52 24.44 8.97 -18.55
CA ASP A 52 25.47 8.08 -19.09
C ASP A 52 26.64 7.90 -18.12
N ALA A 53 26.98 8.98 -17.41
CA ALA A 53 28.02 8.96 -16.40
C ALA A 53 27.58 8.15 -15.16
N LEU A 54 26.30 8.27 -14.78
CA LEU A 54 25.68 7.40 -13.78
C LEU A 54 25.71 5.92 -14.21
N ALA A 55 25.39 5.63 -15.48
CA ALA A 55 25.42 4.26 -16.01
C ALA A 55 26.81 3.63 -15.89
N ARG A 56 27.90 4.37 -16.19
CA ARG A 56 29.27 3.88 -15.99
C ARG A 56 29.57 3.58 -14.52
N GLY A 57 29.12 4.45 -13.60
CA GLY A 57 29.22 4.20 -12.16
C GLY A 57 28.51 2.92 -11.72
N VAL A 58 27.28 2.72 -12.19
CA VAL A 58 26.51 1.49 -11.92
C VAL A 58 27.16 0.25 -12.52
N GLN A 59 27.71 0.35 -13.73
CA GLN A 59 28.46 -0.75 -14.35
C GLN A 59 29.65 -1.16 -13.49
N ALA A 60 30.40 -0.21 -12.94
CA ALA A 60 31.49 -0.48 -12.01
C ALA A 60 31.01 -1.15 -10.71
N ALA A 61 29.86 -0.71 -10.17
CA ALA A 61 29.24 -1.34 -9.00
C ALA A 61 28.79 -2.80 -9.26
N LEU A 62 28.20 -3.05 -10.44
CA LEU A 62 27.79 -4.39 -10.88
C LEU A 62 29.02 -5.30 -11.05
N ALA A 63 30.06 -4.84 -11.74
CA ALA A 63 31.29 -5.59 -11.95
C ALA A 63 32.00 -5.93 -10.63
N ALA A 64 31.92 -5.05 -9.63
CA ALA A 64 32.48 -5.26 -8.31
C ALA A 64 31.56 -6.03 -7.33
N GLY A 65 30.38 -6.48 -7.77
CA GLY A 65 29.41 -7.20 -6.92
C GLY A 65 28.77 -6.35 -5.81
N LEU A 66 28.91 -5.02 -5.86
CA LEU A 66 28.43 -4.11 -4.80
C LEU A 66 26.90 -4.01 -4.76
N VAL A 67 26.24 -4.24 -5.90
CA VAL A 67 24.77 -4.20 -6.02
C VAL A 67 24.11 -5.35 -5.25
N ASP A 68 24.84 -6.45 -5.05
CA ASP A 68 24.37 -7.62 -4.32
C ASP A 68 24.73 -7.54 -2.81
N ASP A 69 25.73 -6.73 -2.43
CA ASP A 69 26.08 -6.43 -1.03
C ASP A 69 25.24 -5.26 -0.47
N LEU A 70 23.97 -5.54 -0.16
CA LEU A 70 23.03 -4.58 0.42
C LEU A 70 22.43 -5.01 1.76
N ASP A 71 22.91 -6.10 2.37
CA ASP A 71 22.37 -6.63 3.62
C ASP A 71 22.69 -5.74 4.84
N TRP A 72 23.66 -4.83 4.70
CA TRP A 72 23.96 -3.80 5.70
C TRP A 72 22.90 -2.68 5.74
N LEU A 73 22.01 -2.61 4.74
CA LEU A 73 20.93 -1.62 4.68
C LEU A 73 19.58 -2.31 4.92
N ALA A 74 18.68 -1.65 5.66
CA ALA A 74 17.35 -2.18 5.89
C ALA A 74 16.66 -2.51 4.55
N ALA A 75 16.03 -3.69 4.47
CA ALA A 75 15.47 -4.21 3.22
C ALA A 75 14.55 -3.22 2.46
N PRO A 76 13.65 -2.46 3.13
CA PRO A 76 12.87 -1.42 2.47
C PRO A 76 13.73 -0.31 1.83
N ALA A 77 14.72 0.20 2.56
CA ALA A 77 15.61 1.24 2.09
C ALA A 77 16.49 0.76 0.93
N ALA A 78 16.98 -0.47 0.98
CA ALA A 78 17.74 -1.08 -0.11
C ALA A 78 16.89 -1.24 -1.38
N GLY A 79 15.64 -1.71 -1.25
CA GLY A 79 14.72 -1.83 -2.37
C GLY A 79 14.39 -0.49 -3.03
N VAL A 80 14.13 0.54 -2.21
CA VAL A 80 13.84 1.90 -2.67
C VAL A 80 15.06 2.53 -3.35
N ALA A 81 16.25 2.39 -2.78
CA ALA A 81 17.49 2.89 -3.36
C ALA A 81 17.79 2.26 -4.73
N LEU A 82 17.64 0.93 -4.84
CA LEU A 82 17.80 0.22 -6.12
C LEU A 82 16.78 0.67 -7.16
N TYR A 83 15.53 0.88 -6.75
CA TYR A 83 14.51 1.38 -7.66
C TYR A 83 14.83 2.78 -8.15
N ALA A 84 15.20 3.70 -7.26
CA ALA A 84 15.58 5.06 -7.61
C ALA A 84 16.75 5.07 -8.61
N LEU A 85 17.76 4.24 -8.38
CA LEU A 85 18.90 4.08 -9.28
C LEU A 85 18.47 3.53 -10.64
N ALA A 86 17.67 2.46 -10.67
CA ALA A 86 17.17 1.87 -11.91
C ALA A 86 16.31 2.86 -12.72
N ALA A 87 15.47 3.66 -12.05
CA ALA A 87 14.59 4.63 -12.70
C ALA A 87 15.36 5.80 -13.32
N ALA A 88 16.53 6.15 -12.79
CA ALA A 88 17.38 7.23 -13.30
C ALA A 88 18.30 6.82 -14.47
N LEU A 89 18.46 5.52 -14.73
CA LEU A 89 19.34 5.02 -15.78
C LEU A 89 18.70 5.12 -17.17
N PRO A 90 19.51 5.39 -18.21
CA PRO A 90 19.07 5.28 -19.60
C PRO A 90 18.71 3.82 -19.93
N VAL A 91 17.92 3.64 -20.98
CA VAL A 91 17.53 2.29 -21.43
C VAL A 91 18.77 1.52 -21.89
N GLY A 92 19.10 0.44 -21.18
CA GLY A 92 20.36 -0.27 -21.39
C GLY A 92 20.45 -1.60 -20.64
N THR A 93 21.65 -2.16 -20.57
CA THR A 93 21.89 -3.43 -19.87
C THR A 93 21.85 -3.25 -18.36
N GLU A 94 22.44 -2.16 -17.87
CA GLU A 94 22.51 -1.77 -16.46
C GLU A 94 21.10 -1.54 -15.91
N GLN A 95 20.27 -0.78 -16.62
CA GLN A 95 18.88 -0.55 -16.24
C GLN A 95 18.09 -1.86 -16.18
N ARG A 96 18.23 -2.73 -17.18
CA ARG A 96 17.55 -4.04 -17.20
C ARG A 96 17.98 -4.91 -16.04
N GLU A 97 19.27 -4.90 -15.71
CA GLU A 97 19.84 -5.72 -14.65
C GLU A 97 19.41 -5.27 -13.26
N LEU A 98 19.42 -3.95 -13.00
CA LEU A 98 18.82 -3.40 -11.78
C LEU A 98 17.31 -3.63 -11.73
N GLY A 99 16.62 -3.49 -12.86
CA GLY A 99 15.19 -3.75 -12.98
C GLY A 99 14.82 -5.18 -12.57
N ARG A 100 15.59 -6.19 -12.97
CA ARG A 100 15.41 -7.58 -12.53
C ARG A 100 15.54 -7.72 -11.01
N ARG A 101 16.53 -7.08 -10.40
CA ARG A 101 16.74 -7.10 -8.94
C ARG A 101 15.62 -6.39 -8.19
N VAL A 102 15.15 -5.26 -8.70
CA VAL A 102 13.99 -4.54 -8.16
C VAL A 102 12.76 -5.44 -8.19
N VAL A 103 12.47 -6.10 -9.32
CA VAL A 103 11.32 -7.01 -9.43
C VAL A 103 11.47 -8.18 -8.47
N SER A 104 12.66 -8.78 -8.38
CA SER A 104 12.94 -9.87 -7.44
C SER A 104 12.67 -9.44 -5.99
N ARG A 105 13.19 -8.28 -5.57
CA ARG A 105 12.95 -7.72 -4.22
C ARG A 105 11.49 -7.35 -3.97
N LEU A 106 10.80 -6.80 -4.97
CA LEU A 106 9.38 -6.45 -4.86
C LEU A 106 8.51 -7.70 -4.60
N HIS A 107 8.86 -8.84 -5.22
CA HIS A 107 8.14 -10.11 -5.04
C HIS A 107 8.63 -10.93 -3.85
N GLY A 108 9.92 -10.87 -3.51
CA GLY A 108 10.50 -11.62 -2.39
C GLY A 108 10.42 -10.91 -1.03
N GLY A 109 10.21 -9.59 -1.02
CA GLY A 109 10.21 -8.78 0.19
C GLY A 109 8.97 -9.02 1.08
N ASN A 110 9.10 -8.66 2.36
CA ASN A 110 7.96 -8.61 3.28
C ASN A 110 7.02 -7.43 2.98
N ALA A 111 5.96 -7.25 3.79
CA ALA A 111 4.98 -6.19 3.59
C ALA A 111 5.60 -4.78 3.63
N GLU A 112 6.50 -4.51 4.58
CA GLU A 112 7.18 -3.21 4.70
C GLU A 112 8.05 -2.90 3.48
N THR A 113 8.84 -3.87 3.03
CA THR A 113 9.71 -3.73 1.86
C THR A 113 8.88 -3.47 0.61
N PHE A 114 7.81 -4.24 0.44
CA PHE A 114 6.90 -4.07 -0.69
C PHE A 114 6.23 -2.69 -0.68
N VAL A 115 5.71 -2.24 0.47
CA VAL A 115 5.05 -0.94 0.58
C VAL A 115 6.00 0.19 0.28
N ALA A 116 7.21 0.17 0.83
CA ALA A 116 8.21 1.21 0.57
C ALA A 116 8.53 1.30 -0.93
N MET A 117 8.80 0.17 -1.58
CA MET A 117 9.09 0.11 -3.01
C MET A 117 7.90 0.55 -3.86
N ALA A 118 6.71 -0.01 -3.60
CA ALA A 118 5.49 0.30 -4.34
C ALA A 118 5.07 1.77 -4.19
N THR A 119 5.30 2.36 -3.01
CA THR A 119 5.06 3.80 -2.77
C THR A 119 5.95 4.62 -3.70
N ARG A 120 7.26 4.33 -3.73
CA ARG A 120 8.19 5.05 -4.61
C ARG A 120 7.84 4.86 -6.08
N MET A 121 7.42 3.66 -6.49
CA MET A 121 6.93 3.39 -7.84
C MET A 121 5.68 4.22 -8.16
N ALA A 122 4.72 4.32 -7.24
CA ALA A 122 3.50 5.11 -7.44
C ALA A 122 3.81 6.60 -7.62
N LEU A 123 4.72 7.14 -6.81
CA LEU A 123 5.17 8.55 -6.88
C LEU A 123 5.91 8.89 -8.18
N SER A 124 6.47 7.89 -8.87
CA SER A 124 7.23 8.05 -10.12
C SER A 124 6.47 7.59 -11.37
N GLY A 125 5.13 7.60 -11.31
CA GLY A 125 4.26 7.31 -12.46
C GLY A 125 3.74 5.87 -12.52
N GLY A 126 4.02 5.05 -11.51
CA GLY A 126 3.38 3.74 -11.30
C GLY A 126 3.84 2.63 -12.24
N LYS A 127 4.92 2.83 -13.00
CA LYS A 127 5.48 1.79 -13.88
C LYS A 127 5.79 0.53 -13.07
N GLY A 128 5.21 -0.59 -13.47
CA GLY A 128 5.38 -1.90 -12.82
C GLY A 128 4.32 -2.24 -11.77
N LEU A 129 3.42 -1.31 -11.41
CA LEU A 129 2.35 -1.58 -10.44
C LEU A 129 1.15 -2.31 -11.05
N GLY A 130 0.95 -2.24 -12.36
CA GLY A 130 -0.24 -2.79 -13.03
C GLY A 130 -0.32 -4.32 -13.12
N SER A 131 0.77 -5.05 -12.80
CA SER A 131 0.76 -6.51 -12.90
C SER A 131 -0.20 -7.16 -11.89
N ALA A 132 -0.79 -8.29 -12.25
CA ALA A 132 -1.73 -9.01 -11.38
C ALA A 132 -1.10 -9.39 -10.01
N ALA A 133 0.17 -9.79 -10.02
CA ALA A 133 0.90 -10.13 -8.80
C ALA A 133 1.08 -8.92 -7.87
N VAL A 134 1.46 -7.76 -8.42
CA VAL A 134 1.60 -6.53 -7.63
C VAL A 134 0.25 -6.04 -7.13
N ARG A 135 -0.80 -6.08 -7.95
CA ARG A 135 -2.18 -5.78 -7.54
C ARG A 135 -2.66 -6.64 -6.38
N ALA A 136 -2.42 -7.95 -6.44
CA ALA A 136 -2.75 -8.86 -5.35
C ALA A 136 -2.03 -8.47 -4.05
N ARG A 137 -0.74 -8.09 -4.13
CA ARG A 137 0.03 -7.64 -2.96
C ARG A 137 -0.45 -6.31 -2.40
N VAL A 138 -0.81 -5.33 -3.24
CA VAL A 138 -1.43 -4.08 -2.77
C VAL A 138 -2.75 -4.39 -2.04
N GLY A 139 -3.56 -5.30 -2.59
CA GLY A 139 -4.75 -5.84 -1.92
C GLY A 139 -4.43 -6.40 -0.54
N LEU A 140 -3.53 -7.38 -0.47
CA LEU A 140 -3.14 -8.04 0.79
C LEU A 140 -2.63 -7.05 1.84
N VAL A 141 -1.81 -6.06 1.44
CA VAL A 141 -1.34 -5.03 2.36
C VAL A 141 -2.49 -4.16 2.87
N SER A 142 -3.40 -3.74 1.99
CA SER A 142 -4.56 -2.92 2.39
C SER A 142 -5.52 -3.66 3.33
N ASP A 143 -5.47 -4.99 3.30
CA ASP A 143 -6.21 -5.91 4.16
C ASP A 143 -5.56 -6.11 5.54
N LEU A 144 -4.30 -5.73 5.71
CA LEU A 144 -3.63 -5.87 7.00
C LEU A 144 -4.29 -4.99 8.07
N PRO A 145 -4.43 -5.50 9.32
CA PRO A 145 -4.87 -4.69 10.43
C PRO A 145 -3.99 -3.45 10.60
N LEU A 146 -4.58 -2.31 10.96
CA LEU A 146 -3.83 -1.08 11.25
C LEU A 146 -2.74 -1.28 12.33
N ALA A 147 -2.98 -2.21 13.27
CA ALA A 147 -2.03 -2.58 14.32
C ALA A 147 -0.80 -3.37 13.82
N ALA A 148 -0.77 -3.81 12.56
CA ALA A 148 0.35 -4.56 12.00
C ALA A 148 1.60 -3.69 11.73
N GLY A 149 1.56 -2.38 11.97
CA GLY A 149 2.72 -1.48 11.85
C GLY A 149 3.13 -1.11 10.42
N VAL A 150 2.52 -1.71 9.40
CA VAL A 150 2.83 -1.43 8.00
C VAL A 150 2.22 -0.09 7.57
N ARG A 151 3.07 0.84 7.10
CA ARG A 151 2.68 2.20 6.69
C ARG A 151 2.13 2.25 5.26
N ASP A 152 0.98 1.62 5.03
CA ASP A 152 0.34 1.54 3.71
C ASP A 152 -0.34 2.85 3.24
N GLY A 153 -0.47 3.84 4.11
CA GLY A 153 -1.06 5.15 3.81
C GLY A 153 -0.35 5.90 2.69
N ALA A 154 0.98 5.95 2.70
CA ALA A 154 1.77 6.64 1.67
C ALA A 154 1.60 5.99 0.29
N LEU A 155 1.55 4.65 0.22
CA LEU A 155 1.24 3.92 -1.01
C LEU A 155 -0.16 4.30 -1.53
N ALA A 156 -1.17 4.26 -0.65
CA ALA A 156 -2.54 4.59 -1.02
C ALA A 156 -2.66 6.04 -1.52
N LEU A 157 -1.98 6.99 -0.86
CA LEU A 157 -1.91 8.38 -1.30
C LEU A 157 -1.21 8.51 -2.66
N GLY A 158 -0.09 7.81 -2.88
CA GLY A 158 0.61 7.81 -4.17
C GLY A 158 -0.28 7.30 -5.30
N LEU A 159 -1.01 6.21 -5.08
CA LEU A 159 -1.98 5.66 -6.04
C LEU A 159 -3.14 6.62 -6.32
N ALA A 160 -3.60 7.36 -5.31
CA ALA A 160 -4.68 8.33 -5.45
C ALA A 160 -4.24 9.66 -6.11
N SER A 161 -2.94 9.99 -6.04
CA SER A 161 -2.41 11.29 -6.49
C SER A 161 -2.24 11.37 -8.01
N GLY A 162 -1.86 10.27 -8.66
CA GLY A 162 -1.74 10.21 -10.13
C GLY A 162 -3.10 10.01 -10.80
N ARG A 163 -3.43 10.76 -11.86
CA ARG A 163 -4.75 10.69 -12.52
C ARG A 163 -5.04 9.30 -13.08
N GLU A 164 -4.09 8.71 -13.77
CA GLU A 164 -4.17 7.40 -14.41
C GLU A 164 -4.25 6.30 -13.36
N LEU A 165 -3.41 6.40 -12.32
CA LEU A 165 -3.43 5.48 -11.18
C LEU A 165 -4.74 5.58 -10.40
N ALA A 166 -5.25 6.78 -10.12
CA ALA A 166 -6.51 6.96 -9.42
C ALA A 166 -7.67 6.35 -10.23
N ARG A 167 -7.69 6.52 -11.55
CA ARG A 167 -8.68 5.85 -12.42
C ARG A 167 -8.56 4.33 -12.36
N GLU A 168 -7.34 3.80 -12.41
CA GLU A 168 -7.06 2.36 -12.43
C GLU A 168 -7.33 1.67 -11.09
N TRP A 169 -7.00 2.31 -9.98
CA TRP A 169 -6.99 1.72 -8.64
C TRP A 169 -8.22 2.09 -7.79
N LEU A 170 -8.86 3.22 -8.09
CA LEU A 170 -10.04 3.70 -7.36
C LEU A 170 -11.27 3.77 -8.26
N GLY A 171 -11.13 4.41 -9.42
CA GLY A 171 -12.21 4.65 -10.38
C GLY A 171 -12.84 3.34 -10.88
N ALA A 172 -12.09 2.53 -11.61
CA ALA A 172 -12.59 1.27 -12.17
C ALA A 172 -13.04 0.27 -11.09
N PRO A 173 -12.31 0.07 -9.97
CA PRO A 173 -12.78 -0.86 -8.95
C PRO A 173 -14.01 -0.38 -8.17
N SER A 174 -14.31 0.94 -8.15
CA SER A 174 -15.50 1.48 -7.48
C SER A 174 -16.83 1.05 -8.11
N THR A 175 -16.83 0.57 -9.34
CA THR A 175 -18.03 0.05 -10.03
C THR A 175 -18.02 -1.47 -10.20
N GLY A 176 -16.95 -2.14 -9.73
CA GLY A 176 -16.76 -3.58 -9.92
C GLY A 176 -17.49 -4.45 -8.91
N SER A 177 -16.96 -5.67 -8.72
CA SER A 177 -17.41 -6.63 -7.72
C SER A 177 -17.38 -6.04 -6.30
N LEU A 178 -18.11 -6.64 -5.35
CA LEU A 178 -18.05 -6.22 -3.94
C LEU A 178 -16.61 -6.17 -3.40
N HIS A 179 -15.78 -7.16 -3.73
CA HIS A 179 -14.37 -7.18 -3.35
C HIS A 179 -13.62 -5.97 -3.92
N SER A 180 -13.83 -5.65 -5.19
CA SER A 180 -13.23 -4.50 -5.89
C SER A 180 -13.64 -3.16 -5.27
N ARG A 181 -14.94 -2.99 -4.95
CA ARG A 181 -15.46 -1.77 -4.33
C ARG A 181 -14.92 -1.59 -2.91
N ARG A 182 -14.88 -2.67 -2.13
CA ARG A 182 -14.28 -2.67 -0.79
C ARG A 182 -12.77 -2.36 -0.84
N PHE A 183 -12.06 -2.88 -1.83
CA PHE A 183 -10.66 -2.55 -2.07
C PHE A 183 -10.45 -1.06 -2.35
N ALA A 184 -11.20 -0.47 -3.30
CA ALA A 184 -11.13 0.97 -3.57
C ALA A 184 -11.48 1.81 -2.33
N ALA A 185 -12.52 1.44 -1.59
CA ALA A 185 -12.94 2.17 -0.40
C ALA A 185 -11.86 2.13 0.69
N ARG A 186 -11.18 1.00 0.86
CA ARG A 186 -10.03 0.89 1.78
C ARG A 186 -8.86 1.76 1.34
N LEU A 187 -8.48 1.74 0.07
CA LEU A 187 -7.41 2.62 -0.42
C LEU A 187 -7.73 4.09 -0.15
N ILE A 188 -8.98 4.53 -0.38
CA ILE A 188 -9.42 5.89 -0.06
C ILE A 188 -9.28 6.17 1.45
N GLU A 189 -9.67 5.25 2.33
CA GLU A 189 -9.47 5.42 3.77
C GLU A 189 -7.99 5.51 4.15
N ARG A 190 -7.13 4.64 3.59
CA ARG A 190 -5.69 4.66 3.88
C ARG A 190 -5.03 5.96 3.40
N ALA A 191 -5.41 6.44 2.21
CA ALA A 191 -4.99 7.74 1.71
C ALA A 191 -5.49 8.88 2.63
N ALA A 192 -6.73 8.81 3.12
CA ALA A 192 -7.28 9.83 4.02
C ALA A 192 -6.51 9.88 5.34
N ARG A 193 -6.15 8.72 5.91
CA ARG A 193 -5.29 8.64 7.11
C ARG A 193 -3.92 9.28 6.89
N GLU A 194 -3.30 9.03 5.75
CA GLU A 194 -2.03 9.64 5.37
C GLU A 194 -2.15 11.17 5.27
N VAL A 195 -3.15 11.64 4.51
CA VAL A 195 -3.36 13.08 4.29
C VAL A 195 -3.72 13.80 5.58
N SER A 196 -4.61 13.26 6.41
CA SER A 196 -4.95 13.87 7.69
C SER A 196 -3.75 13.97 8.62
N ARG A 197 -2.84 12.98 8.62
CA ARG A 197 -1.60 13.05 9.40
C ARG A 197 -0.70 14.18 8.90
N ARG A 198 -0.54 14.33 7.58
CA ARG A 198 0.25 15.40 6.98
C ARG A 198 -0.33 16.78 7.26
N ALA A 199 -1.64 16.93 7.14
CA ALA A 199 -2.35 18.17 7.47
C ALA A 199 -2.18 18.55 8.96
N LEU A 200 -2.16 17.58 9.88
CA LEU A 200 -1.81 17.84 11.29
C LEU A 200 -0.37 18.37 11.47
N SER A 201 0.53 18.04 10.55
CA SER A 201 1.90 18.57 10.49
C SER A 201 2.02 19.88 9.68
N GLY A 202 0.92 20.45 9.21
CA GLY A 202 0.88 21.69 8.41
C GLY A 202 1.05 21.48 6.90
N GLU A 203 1.08 20.23 6.42
CA GLU A 203 1.22 19.91 5.00
C GLU A 203 -0.13 19.70 4.31
N ASP A 204 -0.84 20.81 4.05
CA ASP A 204 -2.22 20.77 3.54
C ASP A 204 -2.32 20.46 2.03
N HIS A 205 -1.22 20.54 1.29
CA HIS A 205 -1.20 20.35 -0.16
C HIS A 205 -1.74 18.98 -0.61
N ALA A 206 -1.60 17.94 0.23
CA ALA A 206 -2.06 16.59 -0.06
C ALA A 206 -3.60 16.47 -0.07
N LEU A 207 -4.32 17.40 0.55
CA LEU A 207 -5.80 17.44 0.56
C LEU A 207 -6.38 17.58 -0.85
N ARG A 208 -5.63 18.17 -1.80
CA ARG A 208 -6.05 18.35 -3.20
C ARG A 208 -6.40 17.04 -3.90
N VAL A 209 -5.82 15.91 -3.45
CA VAL A 209 -6.08 14.58 -4.02
C VAL A 209 -7.56 14.22 -3.95
N PHE A 210 -8.21 14.53 -2.82
CA PHE A 210 -9.64 14.28 -2.62
C PHE A 210 -10.54 15.23 -3.41
N ARG A 211 -9.97 16.27 -4.03
CA ARG A 211 -10.68 17.17 -4.94
C ARG A 211 -10.59 16.74 -6.41
N SER A 212 -9.78 15.74 -6.73
CA SER A 212 -9.66 15.21 -8.10
C SER A 212 -10.92 14.45 -8.52
N ASP A 213 -11.25 14.51 -9.81
CA ASP A 213 -12.48 13.89 -10.34
C ASP A 213 -12.51 12.38 -10.11
N ALA A 214 -11.38 11.69 -10.31
CA ALA A 214 -11.29 10.25 -10.12
C ALA A 214 -11.62 9.83 -8.68
N VAL A 215 -11.11 10.56 -7.69
CA VAL A 215 -11.37 10.28 -6.27
C VAL A 215 -12.79 10.70 -5.89
N LYS A 216 -13.26 11.89 -6.32
CA LYS A 216 -14.62 12.38 -6.06
C LYS A 216 -15.70 11.42 -6.57
N GLU A 217 -15.55 10.96 -7.80
CA GLU A 217 -16.50 10.05 -8.44
C GLU A 217 -16.54 8.68 -7.75
N ALA A 218 -15.37 8.11 -7.44
CA ALA A 218 -15.30 6.88 -6.67
C ALA A 218 -15.91 7.06 -5.27
N TRP A 219 -15.59 8.16 -4.60
CA TRP A 219 -16.11 8.50 -3.28
C TRP A 219 -17.63 8.56 -3.25
N LYS A 220 -18.25 9.30 -4.19
CA LYS A 220 -19.70 9.44 -4.30
C LYS A 220 -20.39 8.09 -4.41
N ARG A 221 -19.90 7.21 -5.29
CA ARG A 221 -20.46 5.85 -5.47
C ARG A 221 -20.30 5.00 -4.22
N LEU A 222 -19.11 5.02 -3.61
CA LEU A 222 -18.76 4.14 -2.51
C LEU A 222 -19.40 4.57 -1.17
N ILE A 223 -19.64 5.87 -0.94
CA ILE A 223 -20.40 6.31 0.25
C ILE A 223 -21.87 5.95 0.14
N GLU A 224 -22.42 5.93 -1.08
CA GLU A 224 -23.83 5.57 -1.35
C GLU A 224 -24.05 4.05 -1.42
N ASP A 225 -22.98 3.24 -1.41
CA ASP A 225 -23.05 1.78 -1.48
C ASP A 225 -24.00 1.19 -0.42
N ARG A 226 -24.71 0.13 -0.79
CA ARG A 226 -25.63 -0.60 0.08
C ARG A 226 -24.88 -1.47 1.08
N GLU A 227 -23.66 -1.89 0.73
CA GLU A 227 -22.84 -2.77 1.55
C GLU A 227 -22.12 -1.99 2.64
N SER A 228 -22.41 -2.35 3.90
CA SER A 228 -21.86 -1.62 5.05
C SER A 228 -20.36 -1.68 5.18
N LEU A 229 -19.74 -2.76 4.73
CA LEU A 229 -18.29 -2.89 4.69
C LEU A 229 -17.63 -1.95 3.67
N VAL A 230 -18.38 -1.43 2.68
CA VAL A 230 -17.87 -0.48 1.69
C VAL A 230 -18.02 0.94 2.21
N TRP A 231 -19.26 1.36 2.51
CA TRP A 231 -19.51 2.76 2.87
C TRP A 231 -18.85 3.16 4.19
N ARG A 232 -18.60 2.22 5.12
CA ARG A 232 -17.90 2.52 6.40
C ARG A 232 -16.48 3.02 6.18
N HIS A 233 -15.75 2.48 5.20
CA HIS A 233 -14.40 2.94 4.88
C HIS A 233 -14.44 4.40 4.39
N ILE A 234 -15.38 4.73 3.50
CA ILE A 234 -15.55 6.12 3.02
C ILE A 234 -16.07 7.05 4.12
N ALA A 235 -17.00 6.59 4.95
CA ALA A 235 -17.47 7.37 6.09
C ALA A 235 -16.33 7.65 7.09
N THR A 236 -15.43 6.68 7.30
CA THR A 236 -14.22 6.87 8.11
C THR A 236 -13.30 7.91 7.47
N ALA A 237 -13.01 7.77 6.17
CA ALA A 237 -12.24 8.75 5.40
C ALA A 237 -12.83 10.16 5.52
N ARG A 238 -14.16 10.30 5.40
CA ARG A 238 -14.87 11.57 5.55
C ARG A 238 -14.62 12.21 6.91
N GLY A 239 -14.69 11.41 7.98
CA GLY A 239 -14.45 11.88 9.34
C GLY A 239 -13.01 12.34 9.59
N LEU A 240 -12.04 11.62 9.03
CA LEU A 240 -10.62 11.97 9.12
C LEU A 240 -10.30 13.29 8.40
N LEU A 241 -10.97 13.57 7.28
CA LEU A 241 -10.72 14.75 6.45
C LEU A 241 -11.58 15.95 6.81
N ALA A 242 -12.74 15.75 7.46
CA ALA A 242 -13.70 16.81 7.78
C ALA A 242 -13.08 18.04 8.49
N PRO A 243 -12.15 17.91 9.45
CA PRO A 243 -11.48 19.07 10.06
C PRO A 243 -10.72 20.00 9.11
N PHE A 244 -10.37 19.51 7.92
CA PHE A 244 -9.57 20.24 6.92
C PHE A 244 -10.36 20.55 5.65
N MET A 245 -11.59 20.02 5.54
CA MET A 245 -12.44 20.13 4.36
C MET A 245 -13.86 20.49 4.82
N PRO A 246 -14.21 21.80 4.85
CA PRO A 246 -15.50 22.28 5.35
C PRO A 246 -16.72 21.60 4.72
N GLU A 247 -16.64 21.28 3.42
CA GLU A 247 -17.69 20.55 2.70
C GLU A 247 -17.97 19.16 3.28
N LEU A 248 -16.95 18.49 3.82
CA LEU A 248 -17.09 17.18 4.46
C LEU A 248 -17.61 17.33 5.88
N GLU A 249 -17.20 18.35 6.62
CA GLU A 249 -17.75 18.66 7.94
C GLU A 249 -19.25 18.98 7.86
N GLU A 250 -19.67 19.79 6.89
CA GLU A 250 -21.07 20.09 6.64
C GLU A 250 -21.87 18.82 6.32
N ALA A 251 -21.31 17.92 5.51
CA ALA A 251 -21.94 16.63 5.18
C ALA A 251 -22.09 15.73 6.43
N VAL A 252 -21.15 15.78 7.38
CA VAL A 252 -21.28 15.07 8.67
C VAL A 252 -22.41 15.69 9.48
N THR A 253 -22.37 17.00 9.72
CA THR A 253 -23.36 17.70 10.54
C THR A 253 -24.78 17.57 9.98
N THR A 254 -24.94 17.72 8.67
CA THR A 254 -26.22 17.57 7.97
C THR A 254 -26.75 16.14 8.03
N GLY A 255 -25.86 15.15 7.97
CA GLY A 255 -26.24 13.74 8.05
C GLY A 255 -26.68 13.29 9.44
N LEU A 256 -26.24 13.97 10.50
CA LEU A 256 -26.65 13.70 11.89
C LEU A 256 -28.04 14.25 12.25
N ARG A 257 -28.65 15.06 11.38
CA ARG A 257 -29.96 15.68 11.66
C ARG A 257 -31.08 14.62 11.77
N PRO A 258 -32.04 14.77 12.71
CA PRO A 258 -33.08 13.77 12.96
C PRO A 258 -34.01 13.48 11.77
N GLU A 259 -34.11 14.40 10.81
CA GLU A 259 -34.95 14.27 9.62
C GLU A 259 -34.32 13.36 8.55
N ARG A 260 -33.05 12.99 8.71
CA ARG A 260 -32.34 12.08 7.79
C ARG A 260 -32.70 10.62 8.05
N GLY A 261 -32.60 9.81 7.01
CA GLY A 261 -32.83 8.37 7.12
C GLY A 261 -31.77 7.67 7.98
N ALA A 262 -32.12 6.52 8.56
CA ALA A 262 -31.24 5.75 9.44
C ALA A 262 -29.86 5.42 8.81
N THR A 263 -29.80 5.20 7.49
CA THR A 263 -28.54 4.93 6.78
C THR A 263 -27.65 6.16 6.69
N ASP A 264 -28.20 7.33 6.34
CA ASP A 264 -27.44 8.58 6.28
C ASP A 264 -26.91 8.98 7.66
N TRP A 265 -27.75 8.78 8.68
CA TRP A 265 -27.37 8.98 10.07
C TRP A 265 -26.23 8.05 10.49
N ARG A 266 -26.31 6.74 10.18
CA ARG A 266 -25.23 5.78 10.50
C ARG A 266 -23.90 6.14 9.82
N ARG A 267 -23.96 6.59 8.55
CA ARG A 267 -22.79 7.08 7.82
C ARG A 267 -22.20 8.31 8.49
N ALA A 268 -23.03 9.29 8.87
CA ALA A 268 -22.58 10.51 9.54
C ALA A 268 -22.02 10.24 10.94
N ALA A 269 -22.64 9.37 11.73
CA ALA A 269 -22.16 8.96 13.04
C ALA A 269 -20.80 8.25 12.95
N THR A 270 -20.61 7.40 11.93
CA THR A 270 -19.30 6.76 11.66
C THR A 270 -18.23 7.80 11.37
N SER A 271 -18.55 8.83 10.57
CA SER A 271 -17.63 9.93 10.29
C SER A 271 -17.31 10.76 11.54
N ALA A 272 -18.31 11.10 12.35
CA ALA A 272 -18.08 11.80 13.61
C ALA A 272 -17.18 11.00 14.57
N GLY A 273 -17.36 9.67 14.63
CA GLY A 273 -16.47 8.79 15.39
C GLY A 273 -15.04 8.78 14.87
N ALA A 274 -14.83 8.72 13.54
CA ALA A 274 -13.50 8.74 12.95
C ALA A 274 -12.76 10.08 13.16
N MET A 275 -13.50 11.20 13.24
CA MET A 275 -12.95 12.53 13.51
C MET A 275 -12.22 12.60 14.87
N ILE A 276 -12.56 11.73 15.83
CA ILE A 276 -11.89 11.67 17.15
C ILE A 276 -10.37 11.50 17.00
N ALA A 277 -9.93 10.75 15.98
CA ALA A 277 -8.51 10.48 15.75
C ALA A 277 -7.69 11.72 15.33
N VAL A 278 -8.35 12.81 14.94
CA VAL A 278 -7.72 14.00 14.35
C VAL A 278 -8.07 15.28 15.12
N ARG A 279 -9.33 15.42 15.55
CA ARG A 279 -9.85 16.54 16.35
C ARG A 279 -10.79 16.02 17.45
N PRO A 280 -10.26 15.46 18.55
CA PRO A 280 -11.07 14.78 19.56
C PRO A 280 -12.12 15.68 20.22
N GLU A 281 -11.80 16.94 20.51
CA GLU A 281 -12.69 17.86 21.20
C GLU A 281 -13.90 18.23 20.33
N GLN A 282 -13.67 18.51 19.05
CA GLN A 282 -14.73 18.81 18.09
C GLN A 282 -15.64 17.58 17.88
N ALA A 283 -15.03 16.40 17.68
CA ALA A 283 -15.76 15.15 17.53
C ALA A 283 -16.61 14.83 18.77
N LEU A 284 -16.06 15.01 19.98
CA LEU A 284 -16.78 14.79 21.24
C LEU A 284 -17.95 15.78 21.40
N ARG A 285 -17.82 17.04 20.98
CA ARG A 285 -18.95 17.99 20.98
C ARG A 285 -20.09 17.49 20.08
N LEU A 286 -19.77 17.09 18.85
CA LEU A 286 -20.75 16.56 17.89
C LEU A 286 -21.44 15.30 18.42
N LEU A 287 -20.66 14.37 19.00
CA LEU A 287 -21.21 13.13 19.55
C LEU A 287 -22.02 13.34 20.83
N LYS A 288 -21.67 14.32 21.68
CA LYS A 288 -22.49 14.70 22.84
C LYS A 288 -23.85 15.25 22.41
N GLN A 289 -23.85 16.18 21.45
CA GLN A 289 -25.08 16.71 20.86
C GLN A 289 -25.96 15.58 20.28
N LEU A 290 -25.34 14.57 19.66
CA LEU A 290 -26.03 13.40 19.14
C LEU A 290 -26.71 12.56 20.23
N VAL A 291 -26.00 12.28 21.33
CA VAL A 291 -26.51 11.44 22.43
C VAL A 291 -27.62 12.15 23.21
N GLN A 292 -27.50 13.47 23.35
CA GLN A 292 -28.45 14.31 24.08
C GLN A 292 -29.64 14.78 23.22
N GLY A 293 -29.52 14.70 21.90
CA GLY A 293 -30.52 15.18 20.94
C GLY A 293 -31.60 14.15 20.56
N PRO A 294 -32.61 14.58 19.77
CA PRO A 294 -33.65 13.70 19.26
C PRO A 294 -33.06 12.62 18.34
N ARG A 295 -33.50 11.36 18.51
CA ARG A 295 -33.06 10.26 17.64
C ARG A 295 -33.87 10.26 16.33
N PRO A 296 -33.26 9.82 15.21
CA PRO A 296 -33.99 9.68 13.94
C PRO A 296 -35.19 8.75 14.13
N ARG A 297 -36.34 9.12 13.56
CA ARG A 297 -37.52 8.26 13.57
C ARG A 297 -37.21 7.00 12.77
N ALA A 298 -37.27 5.83 13.41
CA ALA A 298 -37.19 4.56 12.72
C ALA A 298 -38.35 4.47 11.70
N ARG A 299 -38.05 4.30 10.42
CA ARG A 299 -39.08 3.98 9.42
C ARG A 299 -39.70 2.64 9.81
N SER A 300 -41.03 2.59 9.87
CA SER A 300 -41.87 1.45 10.27
C SER A 300 -41.77 0.19 9.37
N GLY A 301 -40.77 0.10 8.49
CA GLY A 301 -40.54 -1.04 7.59
C GLY A 301 -39.19 -1.75 7.74
N ASP A 302 -38.24 -1.23 8.52
CA ASP A 302 -36.85 -1.73 8.55
C ASP A 302 -36.61 -2.77 9.68
N ARG A 303 -37.58 -3.68 9.90
CA ARG A 303 -37.53 -4.72 10.95
C ARG A 303 -36.79 -6.00 10.56
N ARG A 304 -36.00 -6.01 9.48
CA ARG A 304 -35.24 -7.21 9.09
C ARG A 304 -33.77 -6.85 8.96
N HIS A 305 -32.98 -7.40 9.87
CA HIS A 305 -31.54 -7.26 10.00
C HIS A 305 -31.08 -6.00 10.73
N ASP A 306 -31.12 -6.02 12.06
CA ASP A 306 -29.92 -5.78 12.87
C ASP A 306 -30.19 -6.01 14.36
N LEU A 307 -29.22 -6.66 15.02
CA LEU A 307 -29.06 -7.04 16.44
C LEU A 307 -29.18 -8.55 16.74
N VAL A 308 -28.27 -9.34 16.15
CA VAL A 308 -27.75 -10.55 16.82
C VAL A 308 -26.29 -10.27 17.19
N GLY A 309 -26.09 -9.58 18.31
CA GLY A 309 -24.87 -9.74 19.10
C GLY A 309 -24.99 -11.05 19.90
N PRO A 310 -23.87 -11.75 20.19
CA PRO A 310 -23.93 -13.02 20.89
C PRO A 310 -24.49 -12.79 22.31
N ARG A 311 -25.72 -13.23 22.55
CA ARG A 311 -26.24 -13.38 23.90
C ARG A 311 -25.37 -14.41 24.61
N ALA A 312 -24.51 -13.92 25.49
CA ALA A 312 -23.89 -14.72 26.53
C ALA A 312 -25.01 -15.44 27.29
N ARG A 313 -25.11 -16.76 27.09
CA ARG A 313 -25.94 -17.63 27.90
C ARG A 313 -25.38 -17.60 29.32
N ARG A 314 -26.00 -16.83 30.20
CA ARG A 314 -25.95 -17.05 31.65
C ARG A 314 -26.59 -18.41 31.93
N GLY A 315 -25.77 -19.45 32.02
CA GLY A 315 -26.13 -20.71 32.67
C GLY A 315 -25.76 -20.62 34.13
N GLY A 316 -26.77 -20.52 35.01
CA GLY A 316 -26.59 -20.62 36.45
C GLY A 316 -27.03 -21.99 36.96
N ARG A 317 -26.11 -22.63 37.71
CA ARG A 317 -26.28 -23.65 38.77
C ARG A 317 -26.86 -25.03 38.41
N ALA A 318 -26.11 -26.09 38.71
CA ALA A 318 -26.13 -26.79 40.00
C ALA A 318 -25.23 -28.07 40.01
N GLY A 319 -24.71 -28.43 41.19
CA GLY A 319 -24.20 -29.75 41.61
C GLY A 319 -22.81 -30.16 41.11
N SER A 320 -21.75 -30.17 41.95
CA SER A 320 -21.36 -31.23 42.91
C SER A 320 -21.08 -32.58 42.24
N ASP A 321 -19.80 -32.90 42.02
CA ASP A 321 -19.19 -34.08 42.64
C ASP A 321 -17.67 -34.10 42.45
N GLU A 322 -16.98 -34.13 43.59
CA GLU A 322 -15.60 -34.58 43.72
C GLU A 322 -15.55 -36.10 43.47
N ARG A 323 -14.58 -36.56 42.66
CA ARG A 323 -13.77 -37.76 42.92
C ARG A 323 -12.68 -37.86 41.86
N GLY A 324 -11.45 -38.03 42.33
CA GLY A 324 -10.25 -38.01 41.52
C GLY A 324 -9.97 -39.29 40.73
N ALA A 325 -8.96 -39.24 39.88
CA ALA A 325 -8.04 -40.33 39.63
C ALA A 325 -6.84 -39.87 38.80
N VAL A 326 -5.67 -40.24 39.30
CA VAL A 326 -4.33 -40.14 38.71
C VAL A 326 -4.13 -41.23 37.65
N ALA A 327 -3.53 -40.90 36.49
CA ALA A 327 -2.60 -41.76 35.72
C ALA A 327 -2.15 -41.00 34.44
N ARG A 328 -0.90 -40.57 34.31
CA ARG A 328 0.25 -41.31 33.74
C ARG A 328 -0.04 -42.02 32.41
N GLY A 329 0.59 -41.55 31.32
CA GLY A 329 0.59 -42.26 30.04
C GLY A 329 1.33 -41.52 28.92
N SER A 330 2.65 -41.76 28.86
CA SER A 330 3.64 -41.25 27.89
C SER A 330 3.37 -41.56 26.39
N PRO A 331 4.15 -40.94 25.47
CA PRO A 331 3.84 -40.82 24.05
C PRO A 331 4.33 -41.99 23.21
N ARG A 332 3.69 -42.23 22.05
CA ARG A 332 4.23 -43.11 21.00
C ARG A 332 4.28 -42.43 19.64
N ALA A 333 5.52 -42.29 19.17
CA ALA A 333 5.91 -42.07 17.80
C ALA A 333 5.54 -43.26 16.89
N ARG A 334 5.26 -42.99 15.61
CA ARG A 334 5.56 -43.83 14.43
C ARG A 334 5.31 -42.98 13.18
N ARG A 335 6.38 -42.50 12.52
CA ARG A 335 7.02 -43.10 11.32
C ARG A 335 6.02 -43.50 10.22
N GLY A 336 6.12 -42.80 9.09
CA GLY A 336 5.45 -43.16 7.85
C GLY A 336 5.98 -42.38 6.64
N ARG A 337 7.25 -42.60 6.28
CA ARG A 337 7.83 -42.26 4.97
C ARG A 337 6.97 -42.90 3.86
N ARG A 338 6.58 -42.13 2.84
CA ARG A 338 6.38 -42.64 1.47
C ARG A 338 6.78 -41.56 0.47
N GLU A 339 7.92 -41.79 -0.19
CA GLU A 339 8.20 -41.29 -1.54
C GLU A 339 7.24 -41.94 -2.54
N PRO A 340 7.06 -41.31 -3.72
CA PRO A 340 7.18 -42.09 -4.94
C PRO A 340 8.19 -41.50 -5.92
N ARG A 341 9.01 -42.42 -6.44
CA ARG A 341 9.87 -42.28 -7.61
C ARG A 341 9.06 -42.00 -8.88
N GLY A 342 9.57 -41.07 -9.68
CA GLY A 342 9.92 -41.26 -11.09
C GLY A 342 8.85 -41.62 -12.12
N ALA A 343 8.66 -40.73 -13.10
CA ALA A 343 8.36 -41.12 -14.47
C ALA A 343 9.01 -40.15 -15.45
N ALA A 344 10.08 -40.62 -16.09
CA ALA A 344 10.67 -40.03 -17.29
C ALA A 344 9.78 -40.32 -18.51
N GLY A 345 9.64 -39.37 -19.42
CA GLY A 345 8.75 -39.51 -20.57
C GLY A 345 9.02 -38.54 -21.73
N ARG A 346 10.11 -38.81 -22.44
CA ARG A 346 10.29 -38.70 -23.91
C ARG A 346 10.09 -37.36 -24.64
N ALA A 347 11.20 -36.96 -25.26
CA ALA A 347 11.32 -36.04 -26.38
C ALA A 347 10.70 -36.56 -27.69
N ARG A 348 10.05 -35.65 -28.42
CA ARG A 348 9.84 -35.57 -29.89
C ARG A 348 9.55 -34.07 -30.15
N GLY A 349 10.26 -33.26 -30.93
CA GLY A 349 11.05 -33.53 -32.13
C GLY A 349 10.19 -33.28 -33.37
N LEU A 350 9.88 -32.03 -33.73
CA LEU A 350 9.27 -31.66 -35.02
C LEU A 350 9.64 -30.24 -35.47
N ARG A 351 10.58 -30.20 -36.43
CA ARG A 351 10.59 -29.44 -37.70
C ARG A 351 10.47 -27.90 -37.73
N GLN A 352 11.58 -27.28 -38.15
CA GLN A 352 11.60 -26.05 -38.93
C GLN A 352 11.05 -26.27 -40.35
N PRO A 353 10.47 -25.23 -40.95
CA PRO A 353 10.79 -24.81 -42.32
C PRO A 353 11.29 -23.35 -42.28
N GLY A 354 12.33 -22.93 -42.98
CA GLY A 354 12.63 -23.17 -44.39
C GLY A 354 12.77 -21.79 -45.03
N ALA A 355 13.99 -21.43 -45.39
CA ALA A 355 14.35 -20.18 -46.05
C ALA A 355 13.70 -20.03 -47.43
N ARG A 356 13.36 -18.80 -47.82
CA ARG A 356 13.33 -18.36 -49.22
C ARG A 356 13.96 -16.98 -49.33
N ALA A 357 15.04 -16.94 -50.10
CA ALA A 357 15.59 -15.76 -50.75
C ALA A 357 14.90 -15.56 -52.11
N ASP A 358 14.76 -14.30 -52.53
CA ASP A 358 14.85 -13.75 -53.90
C ASP A 358 14.34 -12.29 -53.81
N ALA A 359 15.17 -11.25 -53.96
CA ALA A 359 15.87 -10.74 -55.14
C ALA A 359 14.99 -9.90 -56.10
N ARG A 360 15.57 -8.77 -56.55
CA ARG A 360 15.13 -7.78 -57.58
C ARG A 360 14.18 -6.70 -57.01
N GLY A 361 14.42 -5.40 -57.16
CA GLY A 361 15.22 -4.66 -58.13
C GLY A 361 14.31 -3.66 -58.84
N ARG A 362 14.34 -2.40 -58.42
CA ARG A 362 14.19 -1.16 -59.21
C ARG A 362 14.35 0.05 -58.31
#